data_AF-A0A7G2C849-F1
#
_entry.id   AF-A0A7G2C849-F1
#
_cell.length_a   1.000
_cell.length_b   1.000
_cell.length_c   1.000
_cell.angle_alpha   90.00
_cell.angle_beta   90.00
_cell.angle_gamma   90.00
#
_symmetry.space_group_name_H-M   'P 1'
#
loop_
_entity.id
_entity.type
_entity.pdbx_description
1 polymer ?
#
loop_
_entity_poly.entity_id
_entity_poly.type
_entity_poly.pdbx_seq_one_letter_code
_entity_poly.pdbx_strand_id
1 'polypeptide(L)'
;MNPNKIIVEALTGDRRGKFLGNKGKTMPGHIPQTWVVADMGCGEAQIAAELQPKGYTVHSFDFCALNDRVTVADATNVPLEDASVDICVFSLSLMATDYEKSLFEAFRILKPNRLLKIVEVRSRIPHPRRFAEMVESIGFTLDYQDVAGDYFVVFDFTKNEKQAVANRELSQEPGEVLLPSLYKKR
;
A
#
# COMPACT_ATOMS: atom_id res chain seq x y z
N MET A 1 13.94 -12.67 -0.37
CA MET A 1 12.96 -12.13 0.60
C MET A 1 11.69 -11.81 -0.18
N ASN A 2 10.51 -12.22 0.31
CA ASN A 2 9.24 -12.03 -0.40
C ASN A 2 8.48 -10.83 0.21
N PRO A 3 8.13 -9.78 -0.58
CA PRO A 3 7.43 -8.59 -0.07
C PRO A 3 6.02 -8.89 0.46
N ASN A 4 5.29 -9.84 -0.13
CA ASN A 4 3.97 -10.24 0.34
C ASN A 4 4.06 -10.90 1.73
N LYS A 5 5.10 -11.70 1.96
CA LYS A 5 5.36 -12.27 3.29
C LYS A 5 5.69 -11.20 4.33
N ILE A 6 6.51 -10.20 3.97
CA ILE A 6 6.77 -9.03 4.83
C ILE A 6 5.45 -8.36 5.21
N ILE A 7 4.56 -8.14 4.23
CA ILE A 7 3.25 -7.53 4.45
C ILE A 7 2.39 -8.39 5.38
N VAL A 8 2.25 -9.69 5.12
CA VAL A 8 1.41 -10.59 5.94
C VAL A 8 1.93 -10.68 7.38
N GLU A 9 3.23 -10.83 7.57
CA GLU A 9 3.87 -10.83 8.89
C GLU A 9 3.66 -9.50 9.60
N ALA A 10 3.77 -8.39 8.87
CA ALA A 10 3.47 -7.09 9.41
C ALA A 10 1.98 -7.03 9.83
N LEU A 11 1.02 -7.37 8.97
CA LEU A 11 -0.41 -7.25 9.30
C LEU A 11 -0.84 -8.16 10.47
N THR A 12 -0.26 -9.35 10.57
CA THR A 12 -0.72 -10.37 11.54
C THR A 12 0.17 -10.53 12.78
N GLY A 13 1.40 -10.03 12.76
CA GLY A 13 2.34 -10.14 13.88
C GLY A 13 2.10 -9.09 14.96
N ASP A 14 2.36 -9.43 16.22
CA ASP A 14 2.30 -8.50 17.35
C ASP A 14 3.39 -7.42 17.23
N ARG A 15 3.00 -6.22 16.79
CA ARG A 15 3.90 -5.09 16.57
C ARG A 15 4.09 -4.19 17.78
N ARG A 16 3.65 -4.57 18.99
CA ARG A 16 3.96 -3.80 20.21
C ARG A 16 5.47 -3.58 20.31
N GLY A 17 5.93 -2.36 20.02
CA GLY A 17 7.33 -1.94 20.16
C GLY A 17 8.24 -2.05 18.92
N LYS A 18 7.79 -2.56 17.76
CA LYS A 18 8.60 -2.54 16.52
C LYS A 18 8.29 -1.35 15.60
N PHE A 19 7.12 -0.75 15.74
CA PHE A 19 6.73 0.47 15.03
C PHE A 19 7.17 1.75 15.73
N LEU A 20 7.77 1.64 16.91
CA LEU A 20 7.79 2.74 17.86
C LEU A 20 9.13 2.83 18.60
N GLY A 21 9.94 3.78 18.14
CA GLY A 21 10.66 4.69 19.05
C GLY A 21 9.73 5.54 19.95
N ASN A 22 8.43 5.20 20.06
CA ASN A 22 7.36 5.67 20.95
C ASN A 22 7.07 7.20 20.89
N LYS A 23 5.80 7.66 20.81
CA LYS A 23 4.85 7.70 21.95
C LYS A 23 3.37 8.00 21.56
N GLY A 24 2.85 7.57 20.40
CA GLY A 24 1.54 8.07 19.92
C GLY A 24 0.49 7.10 19.38
N LYS A 25 0.73 5.78 19.33
CA LYS A 25 -0.15 4.68 18.86
C LYS A 25 -1.30 5.07 17.89
N THR A 26 -1.11 4.85 16.60
CA THR A 26 -2.15 4.99 15.56
C THR A 26 -2.78 3.65 15.15
N MET A 27 -2.09 2.50 15.33
CA MET A 27 -2.57 1.19 14.85
C MET A 27 -2.42 0.07 15.90
N PRO A 28 -3.38 -0.88 16.00
CA PRO A 28 -3.31 -1.99 16.94
C PRO A 28 -2.13 -2.93 16.63
N GLY A 29 -1.62 -3.59 17.67
CA GLY A 29 -0.50 -4.52 17.54
C GLY A 29 -0.77 -5.70 16.61
N HIS A 30 -2.04 -5.99 16.31
CA HIS A 30 -2.51 -6.86 15.24
C HIS A 30 -3.71 -6.16 14.57
N ILE A 31 -3.93 -6.34 13.26
CA ILE A 31 -5.13 -5.77 12.63
C ILE A 31 -6.37 -6.60 13.02
N PRO A 32 -7.53 -5.98 13.32
CA PRO A 32 -8.77 -6.72 13.56
C PRO A 32 -9.21 -7.53 12.34
N GLN A 33 -9.77 -8.73 12.55
CA GLN A 33 -10.32 -9.55 11.46
C GLN A 33 -11.49 -8.88 10.72
N THR A 34 -12.16 -7.93 11.36
CA THR A 34 -13.22 -7.12 10.74
C THR A 34 -12.72 -6.10 9.73
N TRP A 35 -11.40 -5.89 9.64
CA TRP A 35 -10.82 -4.96 8.69
C TRP A 35 -10.71 -5.57 7.30
N VAL A 36 -10.99 -4.71 6.32
CA VAL A 36 -10.97 -5.07 4.90
C VAL A 36 -9.67 -4.61 4.27
N VAL A 37 -9.01 -5.50 3.53
CA VAL A 37 -7.75 -5.24 2.81
C VAL A 37 -8.02 -5.14 1.31
N ALA A 38 -7.51 -4.11 0.65
CA ALA A 38 -7.35 -4.04 -0.80
C ALA A 38 -5.88 -4.30 -1.17
N ASP A 39 -5.64 -5.25 -2.06
CA ASP A 39 -4.34 -5.62 -2.61
C ASP A 39 -4.30 -5.19 -4.09
N MET A 40 -3.62 -4.07 -4.36
CA MET A 40 -3.63 -3.37 -5.63
C MET A 40 -2.46 -3.84 -6.49
N GLY A 41 -2.72 -4.50 -7.62
CA GLY A 41 -1.71 -5.18 -8.44
C GLY A 41 -1.21 -6.46 -7.76
N CYS A 42 -2.15 -7.35 -7.42
CA CYS A 42 -1.93 -8.48 -6.52
C CYS A 42 -1.17 -9.67 -7.13
N GLY A 43 -0.98 -9.71 -8.46
CA GLY A 43 -0.42 -10.87 -9.17
C GLY A 43 -1.20 -12.16 -8.86
N GLU A 44 -0.54 -13.11 -8.19
CA GLU A 44 -1.15 -14.39 -7.78
C GLU A 44 -2.03 -14.28 -6.51
N ALA A 45 -2.27 -13.07 -5.98
CA ALA A 45 -3.06 -12.82 -4.78
C ALA A 45 -2.53 -13.57 -3.53
N GLN A 46 -1.19 -13.56 -3.35
CA GLN A 46 -0.54 -14.24 -2.23
C GLN A 46 -1.01 -13.69 -0.86
N ILE A 47 -1.23 -12.38 -0.74
CA ILE A 47 -1.74 -11.77 0.49
C ILE A 47 -3.12 -12.33 0.83
N ALA A 48 -4.03 -12.44 -0.16
CA ALA A 48 -5.33 -13.07 0.04
C ALA A 48 -5.20 -14.55 0.42
N ALA A 49 -4.33 -15.30 -0.26
CA ALA A 49 -4.10 -16.71 0.03
C ALA A 49 -3.64 -16.98 1.47
N GLU A 50 -2.86 -16.07 2.06
CA GLU A 50 -2.36 -16.20 3.44
C GLU A 50 -3.32 -15.62 4.50
N LEU A 51 -4.09 -14.58 4.18
CA LEU A 51 -4.97 -13.89 5.13
C LEU A 51 -6.41 -14.43 5.16
N GLN A 52 -6.99 -14.83 4.03
CA GLN A 52 -8.37 -15.34 4.00
C GLN A 52 -8.58 -16.58 4.90
N PRO A 53 -7.65 -17.57 4.96
CA PRO A 53 -7.77 -18.69 5.90
C PRO A 53 -7.74 -18.27 7.38
N LYS A 54 -7.22 -17.07 7.68
CA LYS A 54 -7.20 -16.48 9.02
C LYS A 54 -8.44 -15.62 9.31
N GLY A 55 -9.43 -15.60 8.41
CA GLY A 55 -10.71 -14.89 8.60
C GLY A 55 -10.71 -13.42 8.16
N TYR A 56 -9.69 -12.95 7.44
CA TYR A 56 -9.68 -11.58 6.91
C TYR A 56 -10.42 -11.49 5.56
N THR A 57 -11.03 -10.33 5.31
CA THR A 57 -11.55 -9.99 3.98
C THR A 57 -10.45 -9.31 3.17
N VAL A 58 -10.12 -9.89 2.01
CA VAL A 58 -9.12 -9.34 1.08
C VAL A 58 -9.72 -9.24 -0.32
N HIS A 59 -9.73 -8.04 -0.88
CA HIS A 59 -10.02 -7.76 -2.28
C HIS A 59 -8.70 -7.64 -3.04
N SER A 60 -8.48 -8.53 -4.00
CA SER A 60 -7.25 -8.57 -4.79
C SER A 60 -7.53 -8.16 -6.23
N PHE A 61 -6.82 -7.15 -6.72
CA PHE A 61 -7.01 -6.56 -8.04
C PHE A 61 -5.76 -6.69 -8.90
N ASP A 62 -5.90 -7.13 -10.14
CA ASP A 62 -4.82 -7.13 -11.14
C ASP A 62 -5.41 -7.02 -12.56
N PHE A 63 -4.57 -6.73 -13.56
CA PHE A 63 -4.97 -6.71 -14.97
C PHE A 63 -5.23 -8.13 -15.53
N CYS A 64 -4.70 -9.16 -14.87
CA CYS A 64 -4.88 -10.55 -15.27
C CYS A 64 -5.25 -11.42 -14.07
N ALA A 65 -6.35 -12.16 -14.17
CA ALA A 65 -6.73 -13.12 -13.15
C ALA A 65 -5.93 -14.42 -13.30
N LEU A 66 -4.96 -14.63 -12.40
CA LEU A 66 -4.17 -15.86 -12.33
C LEU A 66 -4.85 -16.96 -11.48
N ASN A 67 -5.88 -16.60 -10.71
CA ASN A 67 -6.73 -17.52 -9.94
C ASN A 67 -8.02 -16.81 -9.48
N ASP A 68 -8.93 -17.57 -8.88
CA ASP A 68 -10.27 -17.11 -8.48
C ASP A 68 -10.29 -16.05 -7.36
N ARG A 69 -9.15 -15.76 -6.70
CA ARG A 69 -9.06 -14.66 -5.72
C ARG A 69 -8.86 -13.31 -6.39
N VAL A 70 -8.46 -13.29 -7.66
CA VAL A 70 -8.12 -12.06 -8.38
C VAL A 70 -9.36 -11.54 -9.10
N THR A 71 -9.73 -10.30 -8.80
CA THR A 71 -10.70 -9.53 -9.57
C THR A 71 -9.94 -8.75 -10.65
N VAL A 72 -10.35 -8.89 -11.92
CA VAL A 72 -9.73 -8.15 -13.01
C VAL A 72 -10.14 -6.68 -12.94
N ALA A 73 -9.19 -5.79 -12.64
CA ALA A 73 -9.41 -4.35 -12.56
C ALA A 73 -8.10 -3.58 -12.73
N ASP A 74 -8.22 -2.34 -13.20
CA ASP A 74 -7.13 -1.37 -13.20
C ASP A 74 -6.96 -0.80 -11.79
N ALA A 75 -5.72 -0.75 -11.28
CA ALA A 75 -5.44 -0.20 -9.94
C ALA A 75 -5.75 1.31 -9.82
N THR A 76 -6.00 1.99 -10.93
CA THR A 76 -6.46 3.39 -10.98
C THR A 76 -7.99 3.54 -10.86
N ASN A 77 -8.75 2.45 -10.97
CA ASN A 77 -10.21 2.44 -10.85
C ASN A 77 -10.72 1.02 -10.55
N VAL A 78 -10.77 0.66 -9.27
CA VAL A 78 -11.24 -0.65 -8.80
C VAL A 78 -12.74 -0.61 -8.46
N PRO A 79 -13.48 -1.73 -8.58
CA PRO A 79 -14.91 -1.80 -8.33
C PRO A 79 -15.23 -1.84 -6.81
N LEU A 80 -14.77 -0.82 -6.08
CA LEU A 80 -15.04 -0.61 -4.66
C LEU A 80 -15.64 0.77 -4.44
N GLU A 81 -16.49 0.87 -3.43
CA GLU A 81 -17.06 2.14 -3.00
C GLU A 81 -16.00 3.02 -2.29
N ASP A 82 -16.26 4.32 -2.25
CA ASP A 82 -15.47 5.26 -1.46
C ASP A 82 -15.43 4.85 0.02
N ALA A 83 -14.27 5.00 0.67
CA ALA A 83 -14.09 4.69 2.09
C ALA A 83 -14.61 3.29 2.51
N SER A 84 -14.41 2.29 1.67
CA SER A 84 -14.87 0.90 1.90
C SER A 84 -13.83 0.02 2.58
N VAL A 85 -12.53 0.34 2.51
CA VAL A 85 -11.44 -0.52 3.02
C VAL A 85 -10.67 0.10 4.19
N ASP A 86 -10.09 -0.77 5.02
CA ASP A 86 -9.30 -0.39 6.19
C ASP A 86 -7.78 -0.45 5.94
N ILE A 87 -7.36 -1.17 4.91
CA ILE A 87 -5.97 -1.26 4.47
C ILE A 87 -5.93 -1.28 2.95
N CYS A 88 -5.06 -0.48 2.35
CA CYS A 88 -4.72 -0.56 0.94
C CYS A 88 -3.24 -0.87 0.80
N VAL A 89 -2.91 -1.87 -0.03
CA VAL A 89 -1.56 -2.40 -0.19
C VAL A 89 -1.09 -2.23 -1.63
N PHE A 90 0.11 -1.72 -1.80
CA PHE A 90 0.90 -1.84 -3.02
C PHE A 90 2.16 -2.65 -2.72
N SER A 91 2.30 -3.82 -3.36
CA SER A 91 3.43 -4.73 -3.19
C SER A 91 4.13 -4.92 -4.52
N LEU A 92 5.17 -4.14 -4.77
CA LEU A 92 5.89 -4.09 -6.06
C LEU A 92 4.96 -3.83 -7.26
N SER A 93 3.90 -3.04 -7.05
CA SER A 93 2.81 -2.87 -8.02
C SER A 93 2.66 -1.45 -8.54
N LEU A 94 3.38 -0.46 -7.99
CA LEU A 94 3.42 0.92 -8.53
C LEU A 94 4.32 0.96 -9.77
N MET A 95 3.91 0.31 -10.85
CA MET A 95 4.73 0.06 -12.04
C MET A 95 4.35 0.96 -13.24
N ALA A 96 3.14 1.52 -13.23
CA ALA A 96 2.67 2.41 -14.28
C ALA A 96 3.47 3.72 -14.32
N THR A 97 3.51 4.36 -15.48
CA THR A 97 4.15 5.69 -15.62
C THR A 97 3.37 6.78 -14.91
N ASP A 98 2.06 6.58 -14.74
CA ASP A 98 1.10 7.42 -14.06
C ASP A 98 0.59 6.76 -12.76
N TYR A 99 1.50 6.11 -12.01
CA TYR A 99 1.19 5.35 -10.81
C TYR A 99 0.54 6.21 -9.69
N GLU A 100 0.70 7.53 -9.73
CA GLU A 100 0.02 8.46 -8.82
C GLU A 100 -1.50 8.33 -8.89
N LYS A 101 -2.04 7.94 -10.05
CA LYS A 101 -3.48 7.65 -10.19
C LYS A 101 -3.93 6.48 -9.32
N SER A 102 -3.08 5.46 -9.18
CA SER A 102 -3.35 4.35 -8.25
C SER A 102 -3.31 4.81 -6.80
N LEU A 103 -2.47 5.80 -6.47
CA LEU A 103 -2.45 6.41 -5.12
C LEU A 103 -3.71 7.25 -4.86
N PHE A 104 -4.23 7.96 -5.87
CA PHE A 104 -5.53 8.63 -5.78
C PHE A 104 -6.67 7.63 -5.56
N GLU A 105 -6.61 6.49 -6.24
CA GLU A 105 -7.59 5.43 -6.06
C GLU A 105 -7.51 4.80 -4.67
N ALA A 106 -6.30 4.56 -4.16
CA ALA A 106 -6.09 4.15 -2.78
C ALA A 106 -6.66 5.16 -1.79
N PHE A 107 -6.47 6.46 -2.04
CA PHE A 107 -7.09 7.51 -1.23
C PHE A 107 -8.61 7.40 -1.27
N ARG A 108 -9.22 7.18 -2.45
CA ARG A 108 -10.68 7.08 -2.61
C ARG A 108 -11.26 5.93 -1.78
N ILE A 109 -10.72 4.72 -1.92
CA ILE A 109 -11.26 3.51 -1.28
C ILE A 109 -10.94 3.40 0.22
N LEU A 110 -9.86 4.03 0.68
CA LEU A 110 -9.48 4.00 2.10
C LEU A 110 -10.42 4.81 2.98
N LYS A 111 -10.83 4.24 4.13
CA LYS A 111 -11.48 5.00 5.19
C LYS A 111 -10.52 6.04 5.79
N PRO A 112 -11.03 7.15 6.36
CA PRO A 112 -10.24 8.04 7.22
C PRO A 112 -9.48 7.30 8.32
N ASN A 113 -8.28 7.75 8.68
CA ASN A 113 -7.43 7.17 9.74
C ASN A 113 -7.09 5.68 9.52
N ARG A 114 -6.94 5.26 8.26
CA ARG A 114 -6.60 3.89 7.86
C ARG A 114 -5.33 3.81 7.02
N LEU A 115 -4.82 2.58 6.90
CA LEU A 115 -3.47 2.29 6.47
C LEU A 115 -3.35 2.20 4.95
N LEU A 116 -2.46 3.01 4.39
CA LEU A 116 -1.84 2.77 3.09
C LEU A 116 -0.46 2.15 3.33
N LYS A 117 -0.25 0.93 2.84
CA LYS A 117 1.03 0.22 2.94
C LYS A 117 1.65 0.08 1.56
N ILE A 118 2.88 0.55 1.42
CA ILE A 118 3.64 0.47 0.16
C ILE A 118 4.94 -0.27 0.43
N VAL A 119 5.21 -1.28 -0.38
CA VAL A 119 6.50 -1.98 -0.42
C VAL A 119 7.01 -1.96 -1.85
N GLU A 120 8.14 -1.30 -2.06
CA GLU A 120 8.74 -1.12 -3.39
C GLU A 120 10.23 -1.48 -3.38
N VAL A 121 10.79 -1.71 -4.57
CA VAL A 121 12.22 -1.95 -4.71
C VAL A 121 12.99 -0.68 -4.38
N ARG A 122 13.94 -0.76 -3.45
CA ARG A 122 14.73 0.39 -2.97
C ARG A 122 15.43 1.14 -4.11
N SER A 123 15.96 0.42 -5.10
CA SER A 123 16.65 1.04 -6.25
C SER A 123 15.72 1.90 -7.13
N ARG A 124 14.40 1.71 -7.04
CA ARG A 124 13.42 2.56 -7.73
C ARG A 124 13.12 3.85 -6.97
N ILE A 125 13.43 3.94 -5.68
CA ILE A 125 13.11 5.10 -4.84
C ILE A 125 14.44 5.70 -4.35
N PRO A 126 15.11 6.52 -5.19
CA PRO A 126 16.43 7.09 -4.85
C PRO A 126 16.36 8.04 -3.65
N HIS A 127 15.20 8.67 -3.44
CA HIS A 127 14.95 9.62 -2.37
C HIS A 127 13.67 9.25 -1.60
N PRO A 128 13.73 8.28 -0.66
CA PRO A 128 12.55 7.81 0.08
C PRO A 128 11.74 8.91 0.76
N ARG A 129 12.42 9.93 1.28
CA ARG A 129 11.76 11.07 1.90
C ARG A 129 10.94 11.90 0.89
N ARG A 130 11.46 12.15 -0.30
CA ARG A 130 10.74 12.88 -1.36
C ARG A 130 9.53 12.08 -1.86
N PHE A 131 9.70 10.77 -2.01
CA PHE A 131 8.56 9.89 -2.30
C PHE A 131 7.48 9.99 -1.21
N ALA A 132 7.88 9.94 0.07
CA ALA A 132 6.94 10.13 1.16
C ALA A 132 6.25 11.50 1.12
N GLU A 133 6.99 12.59 0.90
CA GLU A 133 6.45 13.95 0.81
C GLU A 133 5.44 14.10 -0.34
N MET A 134 5.66 13.41 -1.46
CA MET A 134 4.71 13.33 -2.56
C MET A 134 3.42 12.62 -2.12
N VAL A 135 3.53 11.44 -1.50
CA VAL A 135 2.36 10.71 -0.99
C VAL A 135 1.63 11.51 0.09
N GLU A 136 2.35 12.19 0.97
CA GLU A 136 1.78 13.07 1.98
C GLU A 136 1.00 14.23 1.34
N SER A 137 1.52 14.81 0.25
CA SER A 137 0.83 15.88 -0.47
C SER A 137 -0.52 15.45 -1.05
N ILE A 138 -0.76 14.16 -1.28
CA ILE A 138 -2.05 13.62 -1.74
C ILE A 138 -3.12 13.71 -0.63
N GLY A 139 -2.72 13.65 0.64
CA GLY A 139 -3.63 13.60 1.79
C GLY A 139 -3.38 12.44 2.74
N PHE A 140 -2.15 11.94 2.76
CA PHE A 140 -1.69 10.94 3.71
C PHE A 140 -0.71 11.57 4.71
N THR A 141 -0.41 10.86 5.79
CA THR A 141 0.65 11.19 6.74
C THR A 141 1.58 10.00 6.89
N LEU A 142 2.89 10.20 6.76
CA LEU A 142 3.87 9.13 6.96
C LEU A 142 3.90 8.73 8.45
N ASP A 143 3.62 7.46 8.74
CA ASP A 143 3.69 6.89 10.09
C ASP A 143 5.00 6.12 10.29
N TYR A 144 5.43 5.37 9.26
CA TYR A 144 6.66 4.58 9.32
C TYR A 144 7.31 4.44 7.94
N GLN A 145 8.63 4.46 7.95
CA GLN A 145 9.46 4.17 6.81
C GLN A 145 10.68 3.38 7.26
N ASP A 146 11.01 2.30 6.54
CA ASP A 146 12.21 1.51 6.82
C ASP A 146 12.66 0.72 5.58
N VAL A 147 13.82 0.10 5.67
CA VAL A 147 14.35 -0.82 4.66
C VAL A 147 14.11 -2.26 5.15
N ALA A 148 13.46 -3.07 4.31
CA ALA A 148 13.28 -4.49 4.57
C ALA A 148 14.34 -5.30 3.81
N GLY A 149 15.34 -5.78 4.55
CA GLY A 149 16.53 -6.43 3.98
C GLY A 149 17.37 -5.46 3.15
N ASP A 150 17.95 -5.93 2.06
CA ASP A 150 18.80 -5.10 1.19
C ASP A 150 18.04 -4.50 -0.01
N TYR A 151 16.81 -4.97 -0.26
CA TYR A 151 16.15 -4.82 -1.56
C TYR A 151 14.90 -3.95 -1.54
N PHE A 152 14.20 -3.86 -0.41
CA PHE A 152 12.89 -3.22 -0.34
C PHE A 152 12.89 -2.04 0.60
N VAL A 153 12.12 -1.03 0.23
CA VAL A 153 11.72 0.05 1.13
C VAL A 153 10.24 -0.11 1.45
N VAL A 154 9.90 0.10 2.71
CA VAL A 154 8.56 -0.07 3.26
C VAL A 154 8.08 1.29 3.75
N PHE A 155 6.85 1.64 3.42
CA PHE A 155 6.16 2.80 3.95
C PHE A 155 4.80 2.39 4.49
N ASP A 156 4.48 2.87 5.69
CA ASP A 156 3.12 2.86 6.23
C ASP A 156 2.67 4.32 6.38
N PHE A 157 1.57 4.65 5.73
CA PHE A 157 0.92 5.94 5.79
C PHE A 157 -0.48 5.82 6.38
N THR A 158 -0.97 6.90 6.98
CA THR A 158 -2.36 7.00 7.45
C THR A 158 -3.11 8.02 6.59
N LYS A 159 -4.32 7.70 6.12
CA LYS A 159 -5.18 8.65 5.41
C LYS A 159 -5.68 9.74 6.37
N ASN A 160 -5.51 11.01 5.97
CA ASN A 160 -5.88 12.16 6.80
C ASN A 160 -7.40 12.21 7.04
N GLU A 161 -7.83 12.43 8.29
CA GLU A 161 -9.24 12.35 8.68
C GLU A 161 -10.11 13.44 8.03
N LYS A 162 -9.60 14.66 7.96
CA LYS A 162 -10.36 15.85 7.59
C LYS A 162 -10.32 16.15 6.09
N GLN A 163 -9.89 15.19 5.27
CA GLN A 163 -9.72 15.39 3.84
C GLN A 163 -10.67 14.50 3.05
N ALA A 164 -11.66 15.12 2.40
CA ALA A 164 -12.68 14.41 1.64
C ALA A 164 -12.18 13.95 0.26
N VAL A 165 -11.31 14.73 -0.38
CA VAL A 165 -10.80 14.47 -1.73
C VAL A 165 -9.27 14.48 -1.76
N ALA A 166 -8.68 13.63 -2.59
CA ALA A 166 -7.24 13.62 -2.81
C ALA A 166 -6.79 14.97 -3.40
N ASN A 167 -5.70 15.54 -2.88
CA ASN A 167 -5.04 16.65 -3.52
C ASN A 167 -4.27 16.13 -4.75
N ARG A 168 -4.50 16.76 -5.90
CA ARG A 168 -3.89 16.39 -7.18
C ARG A 168 -2.70 17.27 -7.55
N GLU A 169 -2.44 18.33 -6.79
CA GLU A 169 -1.25 19.17 -6.91
C GLU A 169 -0.12 18.53 -6.07
N LEU A 170 0.65 17.65 -6.73
CA LEU A 170 1.70 16.88 -6.06
C LEU A 170 2.90 17.75 -5.72
N SER A 171 3.50 17.51 -4.54
CA SER A 171 4.67 18.25 -4.08
C SER A 171 5.97 17.87 -4.78
N GLN A 172 5.99 16.73 -5.50
CA GLN A 172 7.12 16.22 -6.27
C GLN A 172 6.61 15.63 -7.60
N GLU A 173 7.47 15.59 -8.61
CA GLU A 173 7.20 14.92 -9.87
C GLU A 173 7.22 13.39 -9.70
N PRO A 174 6.14 12.65 -10.02
CA PRO A 174 6.06 11.21 -9.80
C PRO A 174 7.22 10.41 -10.38
N GLY A 175 7.66 10.77 -11.59
CA GLY A 175 8.75 10.09 -12.30
C GLY A 175 10.14 10.31 -11.69
N GLU A 176 10.31 11.33 -10.84
CA GLU A 176 11.59 11.62 -10.17
C GLU A 176 11.75 10.87 -8.85
N VAL A 177 10.63 10.57 -8.18
CA VAL A 177 10.63 9.94 -6.85
C VAL A 177 10.42 8.42 -6.89
N LEU A 178 9.83 7.90 -7.98
CA LEU A 178 9.73 6.47 -8.25
C LEU A 178 10.14 6.19 -9.70
N LEU A 179 11.35 5.66 -9.85
CA LEU A 179 11.91 5.31 -11.14
C LEU A 179 11.17 4.09 -11.75
N PRO A 180 11.08 4.01 -13.08
CA PRO A 180 10.58 2.82 -13.77
C PRO A 180 11.37 1.57 -13.34
N SER A 181 10.69 0.43 -13.26
CA SER A 181 11.39 -0.83 -13.03
C SER A 181 12.29 -1.15 -14.23
N LEU A 182 13.60 -1.26 -13.97
CA LEU A 182 14.60 -1.64 -14.96
C LEU A 182 14.51 -3.13 -15.35
N TYR A 183 13.77 -3.93 -14.58
CA TYR A 183 13.50 -5.33 -14.90
C TYR A 183 12.33 -5.45 -15.88
N LYS A 184 12.56 -5.03 -17.13
CA LYS A 184 11.71 -5.38 -18.26
C LYS A 184 12.47 -6.26 -19.25
N LYS A 185 12.35 -7.57 -19.05
CA LYS A 185 11.96 -8.49 -20.13
C LYS A 185 10.85 -9.37 -19.56
N ARG A 186 9.60 -9.09 -19.95
CA ARG A 186 8.62 -10.16 -20.12
C ARG A 186 8.89 -10.76 -21.50
#